data_AF-X1QHM2-F1
#
_entry.id   AF-X1QHM2-F1
#
_cell.length_a   1.000
_cell.length_b   1.000
_cell.length_c   1.000
_cell.angle_alpha   90.00
_cell.angle_beta   90.00
_cell.angle_gamma   90.00
#
_symmetry.space_group_name_H-M   'P 1'
#
loop_
_entity.id
_entity.type
_entity.pdbx_description
1 polymer ?
#
loop_
_entity_poly.entity_id
_entity_poly.type
_entity_poly.pdbx_seq_one_letter_code
_entity_poly.pdbx_strand_id
1 'polypeptide(L)'
;MERDAYKGGRVECFFLGHLNTEKYYVLDVNSLYPTVMRDNKYPVKYLNLKCTVTLKSLARILKTKAVVAKVLIETDEPVYGVRRDRLVFPVGRFWTSLCTPELKYALKAGHLRQVETIVTYAQENIFRSYVDKFYELRLGFRSAGADEYEELCKKMLNSLYGKFGQKGENWLKIGDCPGELDREELMFNMSGRRVTKLRYLMGEIFIMLSTGESFDSFPAIAAHVTAYGRLFLWRLMQQVGSGNYYYCDTDSLIVNETGLRRLRKDISQTGLGGLKVEESCSHLVIRGLKDYSTESKNVTKGIRKNAIRVSDGVYQQELWPGFRGLLRSGKAETYRIQTITKHLNREYRKGYVRPDGSIVPFVYADEPVTL
;
A
#
# COMPACT_ATOMS: atom_id res chain seq x y z
N MET A 1 6.21 0.67 16.61
CA MET A 1 5.02 1.54 16.45
C MET A 1 4.95 2.18 15.06
N GLU A 2 5.97 2.88 14.58
CA GLU A 2 5.97 3.54 13.26
C GLU A 2 5.80 2.53 12.12
N ARG A 3 6.47 1.37 12.23
CA ARG A 3 6.30 0.25 11.30
C ARG A 3 4.91 -0.39 11.37
N ASP A 4 4.30 -0.40 12.54
CA ASP A 4 2.93 -0.90 12.74
C ASP A 4 1.90 0.05 12.13
N ALA A 5 2.15 1.36 12.21
CA ALA A 5 1.37 2.40 11.54
C ALA A 5 1.60 2.42 10.02
N TYR A 6 2.76 1.96 9.54
CA TYR A 6 3.08 1.90 8.11
C TYR A 6 2.31 0.78 7.40
N LYS A 7 1.14 1.14 6.92
CA LYS A 7 0.20 0.30 6.18
C LYS A 7 0.21 0.71 4.69
N GLY A 8 -0.04 -0.24 3.79
CA GLY A 8 -0.11 0.05 2.36
C GLY A 8 -1.36 0.84 1.96
N GLY A 9 -1.59 0.93 0.65
CA GLY A 9 -2.86 1.40 0.09
C GLY A 9 -4.05 0.50 0.48
N ARG A 10 -5.25 1.08 0.48
CA ARG A 10 -6.50 0.34 0.68
C ARG A 10 -6.85 -0.38 -0.63
N VAL A 11 -7.10 -1.68 -0.54
CA VAL A 11 -7.55 -2.50 -1.68
C VAL A 11 -8.64 -3.41 -1.16
N GLU A 12 -9.88 -3.18 -1.59
CA GLU A 12 -11.07 -3.87 -1.10
C GLU A 12 -12.12 -4.03 -2.21
N CYS A 13 -12.88 -5.11 -2.13
CA CYS A 13 -14.11 -5.29 -2.89
C CYS A 13 -15.27 -4.90 -1.99
N PHE A 14 -16.29 -4.28 -2.57
CA PHE A 14 -17.57 -3.97 -1.92
C PHE A 14 -18.72 -4.78 -2.53
N PHE A 15 -18.45 -5.40 -3.68
CA PHE A 15 -19.29 -6.36 -4.36
C PHE A 15 -18.43 -7.44 -5.04
N LEU A 16 -18.91 -8.68 -5.08
CA LEU A 16 -18.37 -9.78 -5.87
C LEU A 16 -19.46 -10.36 -6.75
N GLY A 17 -19.14 -10.60 -8.02
CA GLY A 17 -20.08 -11.14 -8.99
C GLY A 17 -20.20 -10.26 -10.23
N HIS A 18 -21.34 -10.41 -10.91
CA HIS A 18 -21.64 -9.75 -12.16
C HIS A 18 -22.46 -8.49 -11.93
N LEU A 19 -22.03 -7.40 -12.55
CA LEU A 19 -22.64 -6.08 -12.54
C LEU A 19 -22.93 -5.69 -13.99
N ASN A 20 -24.20 -5.80 -14.39
CA ASN A 20 -24.68 -5.62 -15.77
C ASN A 20 -26.02 -4.89 -15.88
N THR A 21 -26.46 -4.23 -14.80
CA THR A 21 -27.77 -3.58 -14.72
C THR A 21 -27.71 -2.07 -14.98
N GLU A 22 -26.52 -1.47 -14.89
CA GLU A 22 -26.31 -0.03 -15.10
C GLU A 22 -24.90 0.25 -15.65
N LYS A 23 -24.52 1.53 -15.78
CA LYS A 23 -23.17 1.93 -16.16
C LYS A 23 -22.25 2.05 -14.94
N TYR A 24 -21.03 1.59 -15.11
CA TYR A 24 -19.96 1.66 -14.12
C TYR A 24 -18.76 2.42 -14.67
N TYR A 25 -18.09 3.15 -13.79
CA TYR A 25 -16.99 4.03 -14.11
C TYR A 25 -15.76 3.66 -13.29
N VAL A 26 -14.64 3.44 -13.98
CA VAL A 26 -13.34 3.24 -13.34
C VAL A 26 -12.67 4.60 -13.22
N LEU A 27 -12.51 5.07 -12.00
CA LEU A 27 -11.87 6.34 -11.68
C LEU A 27 -10.48 6.09 -11.10
N ASP A 28 -9.53 6.95 -11.44
CA ASP A 28 -8.17 6.93 -10.90
C ASP A 28 -7.73 8.33 -10.49
N VAL A 29 -7.07 8.46 -9.33
CA VAL A 29 -6.54 9.75 -8.86
C VAL A 29 -5.20 10.03 -9.53
N ASN A 30 -5.13 11.13 -10.27
CA ASN A 30 -3.89 11.59 -10.90
C ASN A 30 -2.78 11.82 -9.87
N SER A 31 -1.84 10.87 -9.80
CA SER A 31 -0.66 10.94 -8.93
C SER A 31 -1.03 11.15 -7.46
N LEU A 32 -1.82 10.24 -6.88
CA LEU A 32 -2.29 10.31 -5.49
C LEU A 32 -1.17 10.59 -4.49
N TYR A 33 -0.11 9.77 -4.48
CA TYR A 33 0.98 9.93 -3.52
C TYR A 33 1.73 11.27 -3.68
N PRO A 34 2.13 11.68 -4.90
CA PRO A 34 2.67 13.02 -5.12
C PRO A 34 1.75 14.15 -4.63
N THR A 35 0.44 14.03 -4.85
CA THR A 35 -0.54 15.02 -4.37
C THR A 35 -0.49 15.17 -2.86
N VAL A 36 -0.62 14.05 -2.13
CA VAL A 36 -0.60 14.12 -0.66
C VAL A 36 0.77 14.53 -0.13
N MET A 37 1.86 14.13 -0.81
CA MET A 37 3.22 14.57 -0.50
C MET A 37 3.34 16.10 -0.60
N ARG A 38 2.88 16.70 -1.70
CA ARG A 38 2.95 18.16 -1.92
C ARG A 38 2.14 18.94 -0.90
N ASP A 39 0.95 18.45 -0.54
CA ASP A 39 -0.06 19.27 0.15
C ASP A 39 -0.11 19.08 1.68
N ASN A 40 0.80 18.28 2.26
CA ASN A 40 0.78 17.97 3.69
C ASN A 40 2.13 18.18 4.38
N LYS A 41 2.11 18.12 5.72
CA LYS A 41 3.30 18.12 6.58
C LYS A 41 3.62 16.71 7.06
N TYR A 42 4.91 16.46 7.27
CA TYR A 42 5.47 15.14 7.56
C TYR A 42 6.42 15.23 8.75
N PRO A 43 6.58 14.15 9.54
CA PRO A 43 7.53 14.11 10.65
C PRO A 43 8.97 14.27 10.15
N VAL A 44 9.73 15.20 10.74
CA VAL A 44 11.14 15.47 10.36
C VAL A 44 12.14 15.26 11.47
N LYS A 45 11.69 15.31 12.74
CA LYS A 45 12.58 15.18 13.90
C LYS A 45 11.83 14.59 15.08
N TYR A 46 12.34 13.51 15.67
CA TYR A 46 11.83 12.96 16.93
C TYR A 46 11.91 13.99 18.04
N LEU A 47 10.84 14.12 18.84
CA LEU A 47 10.80 15.01 20.00
C LEU A 47 10.72 14.23 21.31
N ASN A 48 9.73 13.33 21.42
CA ASN A 48 9.56 12.50 22.61
C ASN A 48 8.59 11.34 22.36
N LEU A 49 8.63 10.39 23.28
CA LEU A 49 7.67 9.31 23.47
C LEU A 49 6.94 9.53 24.80
N LYS A 50 5.63 9.31 24.82
CA LYS A 50 4.81 9.36 26.04
C LYS A 50 3.81 8.20 26.06
N CYS A 51 3.63 7.62 27.25
CA CYS A 51 2.60 6.62 27.52
C CYS A 51 1.40 7.26 28.21
N THR A 52 0.22 6.67 28.03
CA THR A 52 -1.04 7.02 28.69
C THR A 52 -1.38 8.51 28.55
N VAL A 53 -1.73 8.93 27.34
CA VAL A 53 -2.00 10.34 27.01
C VAL A 53 -3.50 10.62 26.98
N THR A 54 -3.95 11.71 27.60
CA THR A 54 -5.36 12.11 27.53
C THR A 54 -5.73 12.60 26.12
N LEU A 55 -7.00 12.39 25.71
CA LEU A 55 -7.49 12.86 24.41
C LEU A 55 -7.33 14.38 24.23
N LYS A 56 -7.54 15.15 25.29
CA LYS A 56 -7.33 16.62 25.30
C LYS A 56 -5.86 16.99 25.03
N SER A 57 -4.92 16.26 25.62
CA SER A 57 -3.49 16.48 25.39
C SER A 57 -3.11 16.10 23.96
N LEU A 58 -3.57 14.95 23.45
CA LEU A 58 -3.37 14.54 22.06
C LEU A 58 -3.91 15.58 21.08
N ALA A 59 -5.13 16.07 21.27
CA ALA A 59 -5.75 17.09 20.43
C ALA A 59 -4.92 18.38 20.37
N ARG A 60 -4.33 18.81 21.50
CA ARG A 60 -3.43 19.96 21.55
C ARG A 60 -2.13 19.72 20.78
N ILE A 61 -1.53 18.54 20.91
CA ILE A 61 -0.28 18.17 20.22
C ILE A 61 -0.49 18.14 18.69
N LEU A 62 -1.58 17.54 18.22
CA LEU A 62 -1.89 17.40 16.79
C LEU A 62 -2.11 18.73 16.05
N LYS A 63 -2.32 19.85 16.77
CA LYS A 63 -2.39 21.18 16.17
C LYS A 63 -1.07 21.61 15.55
N THR A 64 0.07 21.27 16.18
CA THR A 64 1.38 21.81 15.81
C THR A 64 2.43 20.75 15.54
N LYS A 65 2.24 19.50 15.96
CA LYS A 65 3.21 18.40 15.79
C LYS A 65 2.65 17.25 14.96
N ALA A 66 3.56 16.46 14.39
CA ALA A 66 3.21 15.16 13.83
C ALA A 66 3.26 14.09 14.93
N VAL A 67 2.37 13.11 14.86
CA VAL A 67 2.21 12.05 15.84
C VAL A 67 2.02 10.70 15.15
N VAL A 68 2.67 9.68 15.69
CA VAL A 68 2.25 8.28 15.52
C VAL A 68 1.78 7.79 16.87
N ALA A 69 0.63 7.12 16.94
CA ALA A 69 0.07 6.67 18.22
C ALA A 69 -0.57 5.29 18.12
N LYS A 70 -0.45 4.48 19.18
CA LYS A 70 -1.25 3.27 19.40
C LYS A 70 -2.49 3.65 20.21
N VAL A 71 -3.65 3.40 19.63
CA VAL A 71 -4.94 3.90 20.11
C VAL A 71 -6.01 2.82 20.05
N LEU A 72 -6.96 2.92 20.97
CA LEU A 72 -8.21 2.17 20.93
C LEU A 72 -9.25 3.00 20.17
N ILE A 73 -9.74 2.42 19.09
CA ILE A 73 -10.77 3.00 18.24
C ILE A 73 -12.08 2.27 18.50
N GLU A 74 -13.18 3.02 18.48
CA GLU A 74 -14.53 2.50 18.33
C GLU A 74 -15.22 3.27 17.21
N THR A 75 -15.69 2.58 16.17
CA THR A 75 -16.26 3.22 14.98
C THR A 75 -17.22 2.30 14.23
N ASP A 76 -18.21 2.87 13.58
CA ASP A 76 -19.06 2.24 12.58
C ASP A 76 -18.54 2.44 11.15
N GLU A 77 -17.42 3.16 10.99
CA GLU A 77 -16.81 3.46 9.70
C GLU A 77 -15.60 2.56 9.40
N PRO A 78 -15.56 1.86 8.25
CA PRO A 78 -14.41 1.05 7.85
C PRO A 78 -13.29 1.93 7.28
N VAL A 79 -12.68 2.78 8.11
CA VAL A 79 -11.66 3.78 7.73
C VAL A 79 -10.26 3.46 8.23
N TYR A 80 -10.14 2.81 9.40
CA TYR A 80 -8.83 2.54 10.00
C TYR A 80 -8.33 1.16 9.64
N GLY A 81 -7.18 1.10 8.97
CA GLY A 81 -6.56 -0.16 8.61
C GLY A 81 -6.05 -0.91 9.85
N VAL A 82 -6.29 -2.22 9.93
CA VAL A 82 -5.69 -3.15 10.90
C VAL A 82 -4.94 -4.22 10.12
N ARG A 83 -3.67 -4.44 10.46
CA ARG A 83 -2.84 -5.49 9.84
C ARG A 83 -2.83 -6.70 10.76
N ARG A 84 -3.41 -7.81 10.28
CA ARG A 84 -3.22 -9.16 10.80
C ARG A 84 -2.42 -9.94 9.74
N ASP A 85 -2.93 -11.06 9.24
CA ASP A 85 -2.42 -11.73 8.04
C ASP A 85 -2.47 -10.83 6.79
N ARG A 86 -3.42 -9.89 6.78
CA ARG A 86 -3.61 -8.90 5.73
C ARG A 86 -4.11 -7.58 6.31
N LEU A 87 -4.04 -6.53 5.50
CA LEU A 87 -4.61 -5.23 5.84
C LEU A 87 -6.13 -5.25 5.60
N VAL A 88 -6.93 -5.12 6.64
CA VAL A 88 -8.40 -5.01 6.60
C VAL A 88 -8.85 -3.69 7.20
N PHE A 89 -10.09 -3.27 6.91
CA PHE A 89 -10.70 -2.04 7.44
C PHE A 89 -11.97 -2.39 8.22
N PRO A 90 -11.83 -2.89 9.45
CA PRO A 90 -12.96 -3.34 10.27
C PRO A 90 -13.73 -2.16 10.87
N VAL A 91 -14.92 -2.46 11.37
CA VAL A 91 -15.72 -1.61 12.26
C VAL A 91 -15.77 -2.23 13.67
N GLY A 92 -16.42 -1.57 14.62
CA GLY A 92 -16.47 -1.97 16.02
C GLY A 92 -15.31 -1.39 16.81
N ARG A 93 -14.80 -2.14 17.79
CA ARG A 93 -13.81 -1.68 18.76
C ARG A 93 -12.51 -2.47 18.68
N PHE A 94 -11.38 -1.78 18.47
CA PHE A 94 -10.08 -2.42 18.25
C PHE A 94 -8.86 -1.50 18.46
N TRP A 95 -7.73 -2.13 18.78
CA TRP A 95 -6.43 -1.46 18.86
C TRP A 95 -5.78 -1.33 17.49
N THR A 96 -5.19 -0.17 17.20
CA THR A 96 -4.41 0.07 15.98
C THR A 96 -3.41 1.20 16.16
N SER A 97 -2.35 1.21 15.34
CA SER A 97 -1.41 2.33 15.28
C SER A 97 -1.76 3.27 14.13
N LEU A 98 -1.96 4.55 14.43
CA LEU A 98 -2.41 5.57 13.47
C LEU A 98 -1.41 6.72 13.36
N CYS A 99 -1.37 7.36 12.20
CA CYS A 99 -0.60 8.58 11.96
C CYS A 99 -1.45 9.85 12.15
N THR A 100 -0.80 11.01 12.20
CA THR A 100 -1.41 12.35 12.34
C THR A 100 -2.75 12.52 11.59
N PRO A 101 -2.85 12.24 10.27
CA PRO A 101 -4.12 12.43 9.56
C PRO A 101 -5.25 11.55 10.08
N GLU A 102 -4.97 10.27 10.35
CA GLU A 102 -5.96 9.31 10.87
C GLU A 102 -6.37 9.67 12.30
N LEU A 103 -5.42 10.13 13.13
CA LEU A 103 -5.70 10.61 14.48
C LEU A 103 -6.56 11.88 14.50
N LYS A 104 -6.29 12.82 13.59
CA LYS A 104 -7.12 14.02 13.41
C LYS A 104 -8.55 13.65 13.00
N TYR A 105 -8.68 12.71 12.06
CA TYR A 105 -9.97 12.19 11.64
C TYR A 105 -10.72 11.52 12.81
N ALA A 106 -10.04 10.64 13.55
CA ALA A 106 -10.61 9.93 14.70
C ALA A 106 -11.05 10.84 15.85
N LEU A 107 -10.31 11.92 16.13
CA LEU A 107 -10.74 12.93 17.09
C LEU A 107 -11.99 13.67 16.61
N LYS A 108 -12.02 14.09 15.34
CA LYS A 108 -13.15 14.83 14.77
C LYS A 108 -14.43 14.00 14.76
N ALA A 109 -14.32 12.71 14.43
CA ALA A 109 -15.45 11.79 14.37
C ALA A 109 -15.81 11.17 15.73
N GLY A 110 -15.05 11.46 16.80
CA GLY A 110 -15.34 10.92 18.14
C GLY A 110 -15.02 9.42 18.31
N HIS A 111 -14.18 8.86 17.44
CA HIS A 111 -13.85 7.43 17.41
C HIS A 111 -12.77 7.01 18.41
N LEU A 112 -12.01 7.95 18.98
CA LEU A 112 -10.93 7.64 19.92
C LEU A 112 -11.47 7.35 21.33
N ARG A 113 -11.16 6.17 21.87
CA ARG A 113 -11.50 5.78 23.24
C ARG A 113 -10.33 5.85 24.19
N GLN A 114 -9.14 5.43 23.73
CA GLN A 114 -7.93 5.43 24.55
C GLN A 114 -6.68 5.68 23.71
N VAL A 115 -5.67 6.30 24.32
CA VAL A 115 -4.33 6.49 23.73
C VAL A 115 -3.32 5.85 24.66
N GLU A 116 -2.72 4.75 24.22
CA GLU A 116 -1.75 3.99 25.00
C GLU A 116 -0.36 4.61 24.90
N THR A 117 0.09 4.91 23.69
CA THR A 117 1.43 5.46 23.46
C THR A 117 1.41 6.41 22.28
N ILE A 118 2.15 7.50 22.39
CA ILE A 118 2.41 8.42 21.28
C ILE A 118 3.91 8.63 21.11
N VAL A 119 4.32 8.81 19.86
CA VAL A 119 5.62 9.37 19.49
C VAL A 119 5.35 10.66 18.74
N THR A 120 5.98 11.74 19.20
CA THR A 120 5.76 13.09 18.70
C THR A 120 6.98 13.55 17.91
N TYR A 121 6.74 14.24 16.80
CA TYR A 121 7.77 14.78 15.92
C TYR A 121 7.53 16.27 15.62
N ALA A 122 8.61 17.00 15.36
CA ALA A 122 8.49 18.22 14.55
C ALA A 122 8.00 17.84 13.15
N GLN A 123 7.27 18.74 12.49
CA GLN A 123 6.70 18.45 11.18
C GLN A 123 6.91 19.60 10.20
N GLU A 124 7.21 19.27 8.95
CA GLU A 124 7.36 20.23 7.87
C GLU A 124 6.85 19.68 6.54
N ASN A 125 6.61 20.57 5.58
CA ASN A 125 6.32 20.15 4.21
C ASN A 125 7.63 19.91 3.44
N ILE A 126 8.16 18.70 3.58
CA ILE A 126 9.46 18.30 3.00
C ILE A 126 9.39 17.88 1.53
N PHE A 127 8.20 17.75 0.95
CA PHE A 127 8.03 17.20 -0.40
C PHE A 127 7.55 18.21 -1.43
N ARG A 128 7.02 19.37 -1.03
CA ARG A 128 6.46 20.35 -1.97
C ARG A 128 7.40 20.69 -3.12
N SER A 129 8.60 21.17 -2.82
CA SER A 129 9.58 21.55 -3.85
C SER A 129 9.99 20.38 -4.74
N TYR A 130 10.12 19.18 -4.17
CA TYR A 130 10.42 17.95 -4.92
C TYR A 130 9.29 17.61 -5.89
N VAL A 131 8.04 17.56 -5.40
CA VAL A 131 6.88 17.20 -6.22
C VAL A 131 6.65 18.24 -7.30
N ASP A 132 6.67 19.53 -6.96
CA ASP A 132 6.46 20.62 -7.92
C ASP A 132 7.47 20.55 -9.06
N LYS A 133 8.77 20.38 -8.74
CA LYS A 133 9.83 20.24 -9.74
C LYS A 133 9.64 19.03 -10.66
N PHE A 134 9.46 17.83 -10.10
CA PHE A 134 9.36 16.62 -10.92
C PHE A 134 8.03 16.53 -11.67
N TYR A 135 6.97 17.15 -11.16
CA TYR A 135 5.69 17.23 -11.85
C TYR A 135 5.76 18.19 -13.03
N GLU A 136 6.37 19.36 -12.86
CA GLU A 136 6.63 20.32 -13.94
C GLU A 136 7.48 19.71 -15.06
N LEU A 137 8.60 19.07 -14.70
CA LEU A 137 9.44 18.35 -15.66
C LEU A 137 8.66 17.27 -16.41
N ARG A 138 7.82 16.50 -15.71
CA ARG A 138 6.97 15.47 -16.33
C ARG A 138 6.03 16.06 -17.38
N LEU A 139 5.38 17.19 -17.09
CA LEU A 139 4.49 17.87 -18.03
C LEU A 139 5.26 18.42 -19.24
N GLY A 140 6.46 18.97 -19.01
CA GLY A 140 7.37 19.42 -20.08
C GLY A 140 7.75 18.29 -21.03
N PHE A 141 8.21 17.16 -20.49
CA PHE A 141 8.59 15.99 -21.31
C PHE A 141 7.42 15.38 -22.06
N ARG A 142 6.24 15.32 -21.46
CA ARG A 142 5.01 14.90 -22.16
C ARG A 142 4.71 15.80 -23.35
N SER A 143 4.77 17.11 -23.15
CA SER A 143 4.49 18.09 -24.21
C SER A 143 5.51 18.00 -25.36
N ALA A 144 6.74 17.58 -25.05
CA ALA A 144 7.81 17.36 -26.03
C ALA A 144 7.80 15.95 -26.67
N GLY A 145 6.89 15.05 -26.29
CA GLY A 145 6.86 13.67 -26.79
C GLY A 145 8.04 12.80 -26.32
N ALA A 146 8.65 13.14 -25.18
CA ALA A 146 9.82 12.46 -24.62
C ALA A 146 9.39 11.41 -23.57
N ASP A 147 8.81 10.30 -24.04
CA ASP A 147 8.13 9.30 -23.23
C ASP A 147 9.01 8.67 -22.13
N GLU A 148 10.29 8.40 -22.42
CA GLU A 148 11.22 7.81 -21.46
C GLU A 148 11.46 8.75 -20.26
N TYR A 149 11.56 10.04 -20.52
CA TYR A 149 11.77 11.05 -19.48
C TYR A 149 10.49 11.34 -18.71
N GLU A 150 9.31 11.27 -19.36
CA GLU A 150 8.03 11.31 -18.64
C GLU A 150 7.95 10.15 -17.63
N GLU A 151 8.24 8.93 -18.07
CA GLU A 151 8.20 7.73 -17.22
C GLU A 151 9.27 7.77 -16.12
N LEU A 152 10.46 8.30 -16.39
CA LEU A 152 11.47 8.54 -15.35
C LEU A 152 10.94 9.50 -14.28
N CYS A 153 10.38 10.65 -14.67
CA CYS A 153 9.84 11.63 -13.71
C CYS A 153 8.70 11.03 -12.87
N LYS A 154 7.81 10.26 -13.50
CA LYS A 154 6.74 9.52 -12.82
C LYS A 154 7.29 8.51 -11.80
N LYS A 155 8.35 7.77 -12.14
CA LYS A 155 9.02 6.85 -11.21
C LYS A 155 9.65 7.58 -10.03
N MET A 156 10.31 8.72 -10.27
CA MET A 156 10.89 9.55 -9.21
C MET A 156 9.81 10.02 -8.22
N LEU A 157 8.71 10.58 -8.74
CA LEU A 157 7.55 11.01 -7.96
C LEU A 157 6.97 9.89 -7.07
N ASN A 158 6.83 8.67 -7.62
CA ASN A 158 6.14 7.58 -6.93
C ASN A 158 7.05 6.74 -6.01
N SER A 159 8.36 6.73 -6.23
CA SER A 159 9.28 5.84 -5.51
C SER A 159 9.91 6.47 -4.27
N LEU A 160 10.01 7.81 -4.21
CA LEU A 160 10.72 8.51 -3.14
C LEU A 160 10.19 8.13 -1.74
N TYR A 161 8.88 8.17 -1.52
CA TYR A 161 8.33 7.89 -0.19
C TYR A 161 8.65 6.46 0.28
N GLY A 162 8.77 5.51 -0.66
CA GLY A 162 9.10 4.12 -0.38
C GLY A 162 10.50 3.95 0.20
N LYS A 163 11.43 4.87 -0.10
CA LYS A 163 12.78 4.88 0.47
C LYS A 163 12.78 5.12 1.98
N PHE A 164 11.92 6.01 2.48
CA PHE A 164 11.73 6.19 3.92
C PHE A 164 11.16 4.96 4.61
N GLY A 165 10.48 4.08 3.88
CA GLY A 165 9.97 2.80 4.37
C GLY A 165 10.87 1.61 4.05
N GLN A 166 12.07 1.80 3.50
CA GLN A 166 12.92 0.70 3.07
C GLN A 166 13.50 -0.07 4.26
N LYS A 167 13.55 -1.40 4.15
CA LYS A 167 14.28 -2.26 5.09
C LYS A 167 15.65 -2.60 4.51
N GLY A 168 16.64 -2.73 5.37
CA GLY A 168 17.99 -3.15 5.06
C GLY A 168 18.29 -4.57 5.54
N GLU A 169 19.19 -5.24 4.83
CA GLU A 169 19.90 -6.41 5.34
C GLU A 169 21.34 -5.97 5.60
N ASN A 170 21.86 -6.24 6.80
CA ASN A 170 23.25 -5.95 7.12
C ASN A 170 24.09 -7.18 6.81
N TRP A 171 25.00 -7.02 5.86
CA TRP A 171 25.89 -8.07 5.36
C TRP A 171 27.33 -7.70 5.73
N LEU A 172 28.00 -8.61 6.42
CA LEU A 172 29.41 -8.49 6.74
C LEU A 172 30.21 -9.42 5.82
N LYS A 173 31.20 -8.88 5.11
CA LYS A 173 32.17 -9.70 4.38
C LYS A 173 32.99 -10.50 5.39
N ILE A 174 33.04 -11.82 5.23
CA ILE A 174 33.78 -12.74 6.11
C ILE A 174 34.96 -13.41 5.42
N GLY A 175 35.14 -13.18 4.12
CA GLY A 175 36.28 -13.68 3.38
C GLY A 175 36.13 -13.54 1.88
N ASP A 176 37.12 -14.05 1.17
CA ASP A 176 37.14 -14.22 -0.27
C ASP A 176 36.92 -15.70 -0.62
N CYS A 177 36.20 -15.95 -1.70
CA CYS A 177 35.88 -17.28 -2.21
C CYS A 177 35.92 -17.29 -3.75
N PRO A 178 37.08 -17.00 -4.37
CA PRO A 178 37.19 -16.97 -5.82
C PRO A 178 36.86 -18.35 -6.42
N GLY A 179 36.08 -18.35 -7.51
CA GLY A 179 35.65 -19.59 -8.19
C GLY A 179 34.38 -20.23 -7.62
N GLU A 180 33.88 -19.76 -6.48
CA GLU A 180 32.56 -20.16 -5.98
C GLU A 180 31.43 -19.52 -6.79
N LEU A 181 30.33 -20.28 -6.97
CA LEU A 181 29.14 -19.76 -7.66
C LEU A 181 28.37 -18.77 -6.79
N ASP A 182 27.85 -17.72 -7.42
CA ASP A 182 26.96 -16.75 -6.79
C ASP A 182 25.67 -17.39 -6.29
N ARG A 183 25.45 -17.35 -4.97
CA ARG A 183 24.30 -18.00 -4.31
C ARG A 183 24.00 -17.45 -2.91
N GLU A 184 22.81 -17.79 -2.41
CA GLU A 184 22.45 -17.61 -1.00
C GLU A 184 22.19 -18.98 -0.34
N GLU A 185 22.80 -19.23 0.81
CA GLU A 185 22.64 -20.44 1.60
C GLU A 185 22.01 -20.11 2.97
N LEU A 186 21.14 -20.98 3.45
CA LEU A 186 20.63 -20.91 4.83
C LEU A 186 21.59 -21.65 5.76
N MET A 187 22.07 -20.97 6.80
CA MET A 187 22.89 -21.57 7.84
C MET A 187 22.07 -21.72 9.13
N PHE A 188 21.95 -22.95 9.61
CA PHE A 188 21.25 -23.27 10.86
C PHE A 188 22.27 -23.35 12.00
N ASN A 189 22.22 -22.39 12.92
CA ASN A 189 23.06 -22.45 14.12
C ASN A 189 22.41 -23.37 15.17
N MET A 190 22.96 -24.59 15.32
CA MET A 190 22.47 -25.63 16.23
C MET A 190 22.46 -25.19 17.71
N SER A 191 23.38 -24.32 18.10
CA SER A 191 23.49 -23.79 19.47
C SER A 191 22.53 -22.62 19.78
N GLY A 192 21.93 -21.97 18.76
CA GLY A 192 21.19 -20.71 18.95
C GLY A 192 19.78 -20.64 18.37
N ARG A 193 19.28 -21.70 17.71
CA ARG A 193 17.98 -21.72 16.98
C ARG A 193 17.78 -20.51 16.04
N ARG A 194 18.87 -19.93 15.54
CA ARG A 194 18.83 -18.80 14.59
C ARG A 194 19.23 -19.30 13.21
N VAL A 195 18.35 -19.07 12.25
CA VAL A 195 18.66 -19.21 10.83
C VAL A 195 19.34 -17.92 10.38
N THR A 196 20.57 -18.01 9.90
CA THR A 196 21.23 -16.90 9.21
C THR A 196 21.46 -17.26 7.74
N LYS A 197 21.98 -16.32 6.96
CA LYS A 197 22.26 -16.50 5.54
C LYS A 197 23.73 -16.25 5.26
N LEU A 198 24.30 -17.10 4.41
CA LEU A 198 25.54 -16.81 3.70
C LEU A 198 25.19 -16.34 2.29
N ARG A 199 25.94 -15.37 1.78
CA ARG A 199 25.86 -14.93 0.39
C ARG A 199 27.25 -15.03 -0.21
N TYR A 200 27.34 -15.76 -1.31
CA TYR A 200 28.50 -15.80 -2.19
C TYR A 200 28.15 -14.89 -3.35
N LEU A 201 28.97 -13.87 -3.58
CA LEU A 201 28.73 -12.89 -4.63
C LEU A 201 30.06 -12.35 -5.14
N MET A 202 30.30 -12.47 -6.44
CA MET A 202 31.49 -11.94 -7.12
C MET A 202 32.82 -12.40 -6.50
N GLY A 203 32.88 -13.67 -6.07
CA GLY A 203 34.07 -14.24 -5.44
C GLY A 203 34.32 -13.77 -4.00
N GLU A 204 33.32 -13.16 -3.35
CA GLU A 204 33.35 -12.78 -1.95
C GLU A 204 32.25 -13.50 -1.16
N ILE A 205 32.50 -13.78 0.12
CA ILE A 205 31.53 -14.40 1.02
C ILE A 205 31.10 -13.43 2.12
N PHE A 206 29.79 -13.36 2.34
CA PHE A 206 29.15 -12.49 3.34
C PHE A 206 28.25 -13.29 4.27
N ILE A 207 28.20 -12.89 5.54
CA ILE A 207 27.20 -13.37 6.50
C ILE A 207 26.18 -12.27 6.79
N MET A 208 24.90 -12.64 6.82
CA MET A 208 23.84 -11.73 7.25
C MET A 208 23.85 -11.61 8.77
N LEU A 209 24.22 -10.44 9.28
CA LEU A 209 24.23 -10.20 10.72
C LEU A 209 22.82 -9.92 11.26
N SER A 210 22.05 -9.13 10.51
CA SER A 210 20.71 -8.72 10.91
C SER A 210 19.88 -8.22 9.73
N THR A 211 18.57 -8.18 9.95
CA THR A 211 17.63 -7.43 9.12
C THR A 211 17.11 -6.26 9.93
N GLY A 212 17.02 -5.08 9.33
CA GLY A 212 16.60 -3.88 10.03
C GLY A 212 16.16 -2.76 9.12
N GLU A 213 16.34 -1.55 9.61
CA GLU A 213 16.10 -0.29 8.91
C GLU A 213 17.29 0.01 7.99
N SER A 214 17.04 0.52 6.77
CA SER A 214 18.13 1.03 5.94
C SER A 214 18.62 2.38 6.46
N PHE A 215 19.83 2.80 6.09
CA PHE A 215 20.44 4.05 6.58
C PHE A 215 19.51 5.27 6.50
N ASP A 216 18.91 5.52 5.32
CA ASP A 216 18.00 6.67 5.10
C ASP A 216 16.52 6.37 5.41
N SER A 217 16.21 5.27 6.10
CA SER A 217 14.82 4.96 6.41
C SER A 217 14.31 5.82 7.57
N PHE A 218 13.11 6.36 7.39
CA PHE A 218 12.34 7.02 8.43
C PHE A 218 10.87 6.59 8.30
N PRO A 219 10.49 5.44 8.88
CA PRO A 219 9.20 4.81 8.63
C PRO A 219 7.99 5.69 8.97
N ALA A 220 8.14 6.64 9.90
CA ALA A 220 7.11 7.62 10.23
C ALA A 220 6.69 8.44 9.00
N ILE A 221 7.62 8.84 8.13
CA ILE A 221 7.32 9.61 6.90
C ILE A 221 6.49 8.75 5.95
N ALA A 222 6.94 7.53 5.66
CA ALA A 222 6.24 6.60 4.77
C ALA A 222 4.83 6.22 5.30
N ALA A 223 4.71 6.05 6.62
CA ALA A 223 3.44 5.83 7.28
C ALA A 223 2.47 7.03 7.10
N HIS A 224 2.95 8.26 7.23
CA HIS A 224 2.13 9.46 7.01
C HIS A 224 1.69 9.58 5.55
N VAL A 225 2.58 9.37 4.56
CA VAL A 225 2.23 9.45 3.13
C VAL A 225 1.10 8.48 2.80
N THR A 226 1.23 7.23 3.24
CA THR A 226 0.19 6.21 3.00
C THR A 226 -1.09 6.48 3.77
N ALA A 227 -1.02 7.00 4.99
CA ALA A 227 -2.19 7.40 5.77
C ALA A 227 -2.98 8.55 5.10
N TYR A 228 -2.28 9.58 4.58
CA TYR A 228 -2.91 10.63 3.80
C TYR A 228 -3.58 10.07 2.54
N GLY A 229 -2.91 9.18 1.80
CA GLY A 229 -3.48 8.53 0.62
C GLY A 229 -4.75 7.73 0.95
N ARG A 230 -4.76 6.96 2.05
CA ARG A 230 -5.95 6.22 2.49
C ARG A 230 -7.11 7.15 2.86
N LEU A 231 -6.86 8.25 3.57
CA LEU A 231 -7.92 9.21 3.91
C LEU A 231 -8.39 10.02 2.71
N PHE A 232 -7.54 10.26 1.73
CA PHE A 232 -7.96 10.85 0.45
C PHE A 232 -8.99 9.95 -0.23
N LEU A 233 -8.68 8.66 -0.39
CA LEU A 233 -9.62 7.68 -0.95
C LEU A 233 -10.89 7.57 -0.08
N TRP A 234 -10.75 7.55 1.24
CA TRP A 234 -11.91 7.50 2.15
C TRP A 234 -12.83 8.71 1.99
N ARG A 235 -12.29 9.92 1.82
CA ARG A 235 -13.07 11.13 1.53
C ARG A 235 -13.89 10.95 0.25
N LEU A 236 -13.30 10.41 -0.82
CA LEU A 236 -14.01 10.13 -2.07
C LEU A 236 -15.13 9.11 -1.86
N MET A 237 -14.86 8.02 -1.13
CA MET A 237 -15.87 7.00 -0.82
C MET A 237 -17.04 7.57 -0.01
N GLN A 238 -16.77 8.47 0.95
CA GLN A 238 -17.82 9.17 1.70
C GLN A 238 -18.65 10.08 0.79
N GLN A 239 -18.02 10.83 -0.12
CA GLN A 239 -18.72 11.67 -1.10
C GLN A 239 -19.61 10.83 -2.03
N VAL A 240 -19.10 9.68 -2.49
CA VAL A 240 -19.85 8.73 -3.32
C VAL A 240 -21.03 8.12 -2.56
N GLY A 241 -20.86 7.84 -1.27
CA GLY A 241 -21.86 7.21 -0.41
C GLY A 241 -21.94 5.69 -0.62
N SER A 242 -22.24 4.98 0.47
CA SER A 242 -22.40 3.52 0.45
C SER A 242 -23.41 3.07 -0.62
N GLY A 243 -23.17 1.90 -1.22
CA GLY A 243 -23.99 1.34 -2.30
C GLY A 243 -23.71 1.91 -3.69
N ASN A 244 -22.80 2.88 -3.83
CA ASN A 244 -22.46 3.50 -5.13
C ASN A 244 -20.98 3.30 -5.53
N TYR A 245 -20.23 2.52 -4.75
CA TYR A 245 -18.87 2.08 -5.06
C TYR A 245 -18.76 0.56 -4.90
N TYR A 246 -17.96 -0.09 -5.75
CA TYR A 246 -17.91 -1.56 -5.87
C TYR A 246 -16.52 -2.15 -5.68
N TYR A 247 -15.48 -1.36 -5.92
CA TYR A 247 -14.08 -1.78 -5.78
C TYR A 247 -13.16 -0.58 -5.58
N CYS A 248 -12.08 -0.76 -4.83
CA CYS A 248 -10.97 0.20 -4.80
C CYS A 248 -9.60 -0.49 -4.79
N ASP A 249 -8.60 0.19 -5.35
CA ASP A 249 -7.20 -0.21 -5.28
C ASP A 249 -6.31 1.04 -5.22
N THR A 250 -5.93 1.41 -4.01
CA THR A 250 -5.02 2.51 -3.65
C THR A 250 -5.52 3.90 -4.05
N ASP A 251 -5.49 4.20 -5.33
CA ASP A 251 -5.83 5.46 -6.00
C ASP A 251 -7.01 5.32 -6.97
N SER A 252 -7.47 4.10 -7.20
CA SER A 252 -8.63 3.82 -8.06
C SER A 252 -9.90 3.50 -7.27
N LEU A 253 -11.05 3.88 -7.84
CA LEU A 253 -12.39 3.64 -7.30
C LEU A 253 -13.36 3.31 -8.46
N ILE A 254 -14.07 2.19 -8.35
CA ILE A 254 -15.12 1.83 -9.31
C ILE A 254 -16.48 2.23 -8.73
N VAL A 255 -17.23 3.04 -9.47
CA VAL A 255 -18.51 3.61 -9.03
C VAL A 255 -19.60 3.46 -10.09
N ASN A 256 -20.86 3.64 -9.71
CA ASN A 256 -21.96 3.80 -10.67
C ASN A 256 -22.17 5.27 -11.08
N GLU A 257 -23.19 5.53 -11.91
CA GLU A 257 -23.57 6.87 -12.37
C GLU A 257 -23.85 7.85 -11.23
N THR A 258 -24.51 7.39 -10.17
CA THR A 258 -24.80 8.23 -8.99
C THR A 258 -23.50 8.63 -8.28
N GLY A 259 -22.57 7.69 -8.11
CA GLY A 259 -21.25 7.95 -7.55
C GLY A 259 -20.43 8.93 -8.41
N LEU A 260 -20.44 8.76 -9.73
CA LEU A 260 -19.76 9.67 -10.65
C LEU A 260 -20.31 11.11 -10.53
N ARG A 261 -21.63 11.27 -10.53
CA ARG A 261 -22.27 12.59 -10.38
C ARG A 261 -21.90 13.27 -9.06
N ARG A 262 -21.80 12.52 -7.95
CA ARG A 262 -21.37 13.04 -6.64
C ARG A 262 -19.90 13.50 -6.64
N LEU A 263 -19.07 12.91 -7.49
CA LEU A 263 -17.66 13.26 -7.66
C LEU A 263 -17.39 14.31 -8.75
N ARG A 264 -18.42 14.88 -9.39
CA ARG A 264 -18.27 15.79 -10.54
C ARG A 264 -17.26 16.93 -10.32
N LYS A 265 -17.18 17.47 -9.10
CA LYS A 265 -16.26 18.57 -8.74
C LYS A 265 -14.81 18.13 -8.58
N ASP A 266 -14.58 16.85 -8.32
CA ASP A 266 -13.25 16.27 -8.15
C ASP A 266 -12.69 15.75 -9.49
N ILE A 267 -13.50 15.67 -10.55
CA ILE A 267 -13.08 15.19 -11.88
C ILE A 267 -12.13 16.19 -12.54
N SER A 268 -10.93 15.72 -12.87
CA SER A 268 -9.97 16.42 -13.72
C SER A 268 -9.09 15.41 -14.44
N GLN A 269 -9.05 15.50 -15.77
CA GLN A 269 -8.31 14.54 -16.60
C GLN A 269 -6.79 14.64 -16.43
N THR A 270 -6.28 15.82 -16.08
CA THR A 270 -4.84 16.10 -16.01
C THR A 270 -4.39 16.78 -14.72
N GLY A 271 -5.32 17.31 -13.92
CA GLY A 271 -4.99 18.02 -12.67
C GLY A 271 -4.40 17.08 -11.62
N LEU A 272 -3.31 17.51 -10.98
CA LEU A 272 -2.68 16.78 -9.87
C LEU A 272 -3.68 16.60 -8.73
N GLY A 273 -3.95 15.35 -8.34
CA GLY A 273 -4.93 15.01 -7.32
C GLY A 273 -6.38 14.97 -7.80
N GLY A 274 -6.63 15.29 -9.07
CA GLY A 274 -7.95 15.18 -9.68
C GLY A 274 -8.29 13.73 -10.06
N LEU A 275 -9.58 13.45 -10.18
CA LEU A 275 -10.09 12.17 -10.62
C LEU A 275 -10.18 12.10 -12.14
N LYS A 276 -9.45 11.16 -12.72
CA LYS A 276 -9.52 10.79 -14.11
C LYS A 276 -10.58 9.70 -14.28
N VAL A 277 -11.48 9.87 -15.24
CA VAL A 277 -12.34 8.76 -15.71
C VAL A 277 -11.52 7.96 -16.71
N GLU A 278 -11.08 6.76 -16.32
CA GLU A 278 -10.29 5.89 -17.20
C GLU A 278 -11.16 5.09 -18.16
N GLU A 279 -12.34 4.67 -17.69
CA GLU A 279 -13.20 3.77 -18.43
C GLU A 279 -14.66 3.92 -17.98
N SER A 280 -15.58 3.78 -18.93
CA SER A 280 -17.01 3.55 -18.68
C SER A 280 -17.39 2.21 -19.28
N CYS A 281 -18.09 1.35 -18.53
CA CYS A 281 -18.52 0.03 -19.00
C CYS A 281 -19.93 -0.29 -18.51
N SER A 282 -20.66 -1.10 -19.27
CA SER A 282 -21.96 -1.65 -18.87
C SER A 282 -21.83 -3.04 -18.24
N HIS A 283 -20.72 -3.73 -18.48
CA HIS A 283 -20.42 -5.04 -17.92
C HIS A 283 -19.15 -5.01 -17.07
N LEU A 284 -19.31 -5.33 -15.79
CA LEU A 284 -18.22 -5.46 -14.83
C LEU A 284 -18.37 -6.78 -14.08
N VAL A 285 -17.27 -7.53 -13.94
CA VAL A 285 -17.22 -8.73 -13.10
C VAL A 285 -16.11 -8.57 -12.10
N ILE A 286 -16.42 -8.55 -10.81
CA ILE A 286 -15.44 -8.48 -9.73
C ILE A 286 -15.36 -9.86 -9.07
N ARG A 287 -14.19 -10.49 -9.15
CA ARG A 287 -13.93 -11.84 -8.63
C ARG A 287 -13.09 -11.80 -7.36
N GLY A 288 -12.38 -10.69 -7.12
CA GLY A 288 -11.62 -10.48 -5.90
C GLY A 288 -10.64 -9.33 -6.01
N LEU A 289 -9.69 -9.29 -5.07
CA LEU A 289 -8.68 -8.25 -5.01
C LEU A 289 -7.76 -8.34 -6.23
N LYS A 290 -7.76 -7.29 -7.06
CA LYS A 290 -7.00 -7.24 -8.32
C LYS A 290 -7.36 -8.42 -9.24
N ASP A 291 -8.61 -8.89 -9.19
CA ASP A 291 -9.20 -9.86 -10.10
C ASP A 291 -10.58 -9.37 -10.53
N TYR A 292 -10.64 -8.67 -11.65
CA TYR A 292 -11.88 -8.15 -12.23
C TYR A 292 -11.77 -8.01 -13.74
N SER A 293 -12.90 -7.97 -14.43
CA SER A 293 -12.96 -7.71 -15.87
C SER A 293 -14.01 -6.66 -16.19
N THR A 294 -13.66 -5.76 -17.09
CA THR A 294 -14.57 -4.85 -17.77
C THR A 294 -14.70 -5.26 -19.24
N GLU A 295 -15.38 -4.46 -20.05
CA GLU A 295 -15.48 -4.67 -21.49
C GLU A 295 -14.13 -4.53 -22.20
N SER A 296 -13.23 -3.67 -21.72
CA SER A 296 -11.94 -3.40 -22.39
C SER A 296 -10.75 -4.15 -21.80
N LYS A 297 -10.83 -4.60 -20.53
CA LYS A 297 -9.69 -5.20 -19.84
C LYS A 297 -10.07 -6.35 -18.91
N ASN A 298 -9.15 -7.31 -18.80
CA ASN A 298 -9.16 -8.34 -17.78
C ASN A 298 -7.93 -8.17 -16.87
N VAL A 299 -8.17 -7.90 -15.59
CA VAL A 299 -7.14 -7.72 -14.58
C VAL A 299 -7.12 -8.95 -13.70
N THR A 300 -5.97 -9.62 -13.59
CA THR A 300 -5.81 -10.78 -12.73
C THR A 300 -4.42 -10.78 -12.09
N LYS A 301 -4.37 -10.62 -10.77
CA LYS A 301 -3.13 -10.48 -10.01
C LYS A 301 -2.19 -11.66 -10.22
N GLY A 302 -0.95 -11.35 -10.61
CA GLY A 302 0.11 -12.35 -10.77
C GLY A 302 0.01 -13.16 -12.06
N ILE A 303 -0.99 -12.89 -12.90
CA ILE A 303 -1.14 -13.46 -14.24
C ILE A 303 -0.64 -12.46 -15.28
N ARG A 304 0.24 -12.90 -16.16
CA ARG A 304 0.78 -12.07 -17.25
C ARG A 304 -0.25 -11.89 -18.36
N LYS A 305 -0.14 -10.79 -19.12
CA LYS A 305 -1.01 -10.53 -20.28
C LYS A 305 -0.95 -11.62 -21.36
N ASN A 306 0.22 -12.24 -21.52
CA ASN A 306 0.46 -13.34 -22.47
C ASN A 306 0.32 -14.74 -21.84
N ALA A 307 -0.22 -14.85 -20.62
CA ALA A 307 -0.46 -16.14 -20.01
C ALA A 307 -1.55 -16.91 -20.76
N ILE A 308 -1.34 -18.21 -20.94
CA ILE A 308 -2.30 -19.10 -21.60
C ILE A 308 -3.29 -19.57 -20.53
N ARG A 309 -4.58 -19.30 -20.74
CA ARG A 309 -5.65 -19.85 -19.89
C ARG A 309 -5.85 -21.32 -20.26
N VAL A 310 -5.54 -22.22 -19.33
CA VAL A 310 -5.72 -23.67 -19.51
C VAL A 310 -7.16 -24.08 -19.19
N SER A 311 -7.70 -23.54 -18.09
CA SER A 311 -9.10 -23.73 -17.68
C SER A 311 -9.54 -22.53 -16.83
N ASP A 312 -10.76 -22.52 -16.29
CA ASP A 312 -11.13 -21.45 -15.35
C ASP A 312 -10.23 -21.47 -14.10
N GLY A 313 -9.70 -20.31 -13.74
CA GLY A 313 -8.77 -20.15 -12.61
C GLY A 313 -7.38 -20.76 -12.81
N VAL A 314 -7.06 -21.36 -13.97
CA VAL A 314 -5.77 -22.02 -14.22
C VAL A 314 -5.06 -21.39 -15.42
N TYR A 315 -3.85 -20.89 -15.18
CA TYR A 315 -3.05 -20.19 -16.19
C TYR A 315 -1.65 -20.74 -16.25
N GLN A 316 -1.13 -20.90 -17.46
CA GLN A 316 0.25 -21.25 -17.72
C GLN A 316 1.00 -20.00 -18.20
N GLN A 317 2.13 -19.71 -17.57
CA GLN A 317 2.94 -18.54 -17.92
C GLN A 317 4.42 -18.76 -17.65
N GLU A 318 5.25 -17.91 -18.23
CA GLU A 318 6.66 -17.87 -17.95
C GLU A 318 6.98 -17.18 -16.61
N LEU A 319 7.82 -17.82 -15.82
CA LEU A 319 8.49 -17.25 -14.66
C LEU A 319 9.88 -16.79 -15.07
N TRP A 320 10.10 -15.49 -14.98
CA TRP A 320 11.38 -14.85 -15.23
C TRP A 320 12.06 -14.62 -13.87
N PRO A 321 13.17 -15.30 -13.56
CA PRO A 321 13.82 -15.17 -12.27
C PRO A 321 14.34 -13.75 -12.05
N GLY A 322 14.06 -13.18 -10.87
CA GLY A 322 14.77 -11.99 -10.40
C GLY A 322 16.12 -12.37 -9.80
N PHE A 323 17.03 -11.41 -9.66
CA PHE A 323 18.38 -11.64 -9.14
C PHE A 323 18.42 -12.42 -7.81
N ARG A 324 17.59 -12.03 -6.82
CA ARG A 324 17.48 -12.79 -5.56
C ARG A 324 16.94 -14.21 -5.74
N GLY A 325 16.06 -14.42 -6.72
CA GLY A 325 15.55 -15.75 -7.05
C GLY A 325 16.65 -16.64 -7.64
N LEU A 326 17.51 -16.06 -8.49
CA LEU A 326 18.68 -16.72 -9.05
C LEU A 326 19.68 -17.12 -7.95
N LEU A 327 20.03 -16.20 -7.05
CA LEU A 327 20.92 -16.50 -5.92
C LEU A 327 20.40 -17.65 -5.05
N ARG A 328 19.09 -17.67 -4.73
CA ARG A 328 18.48 -18.75 -3.94
C ARG A 328 18.43 -20.10 -4.65
N SER A 329 18.45 -20.09 -5.99
CA SER A 329 18.47 -21.32 -6.77
C SER A 329 19.85 -21.97 -6.84
N GLY A 330 20.90 -21.25 -6.41
CA GLY A 330 22.30 -21.67 -6.53
C GLY A 330 22.84 -21.71 -7.96
N LYS A 331 22.10 -21.14 -8.93
CA LYS A 331 22.40 -21.20 -10.36
C LYS A 331 22.43 -19.80 -10.99
N ALA A 332 23.03 -18.83 -10.31
CA ALA A 332 23.04 -17.44 -10.75
C ALA A 332 23.68 -17.23 -12.14
N GLU A 333 24.63 -18.09 -12.51
CA GLU A 333 25.27 -18.08 -13.84
C GLU A 333 24.35 -18.50 -14.99
N THR A 334 23.19 -19.11 -14.70
CA THR A 334 22.26 -19.55 -15.73
C THR A 334 20.92 -18.87 -15.60
N TYR A 335 20.56 -18.06 -16.60
CA TYR A 335 19.26 -17.42 -16.67
C TYR A 335 18.24 -18.37 -17.33
N ARG A 336 17.53 -19.17 -16.53
CA ARG A 336 16.52 -20.11 -17.03
C ARG A 336 15.10 -19.56 -16.85
N ILE A 337 14.39 -19.37 -17.95
CA ILE A 337 12.95 -19.10 -17.95
C ILE A 337 12.22 -20.43 -17.77
N GLN A 338 11.30 -20.48 -16.84
CA GLN A 338 10.51 -21.68 -16.55
C GLN A 338 9.05 -21.43 -16.86
N THR A 339 8.38 -22.41 -17.46
CA THR A 339 6.92 -22.39 -17.56
C THR A 339 6.33 -22.91 -16.26
N ILE A 340 5.43 -22.13 -15.67
CA ILE A 340 4.75 -22.48 -14.42
C ILE A 340 3.23 -22.43 -14.60
N THR A 341 2.53 -23.26 -13.86
CA THR A 341 1.06 -23.23 -13.76
C THR A 341 0.65 -22.49 -12.49
N LYS A 342 -0.28 -21.54 -12.62
CA LYS A 342 -0.88 -20.77 -11.53
C LYS A 342 -2.33 -21.21 -11.34
N HIS A 343 -2.66 -21.55 -10.11
CA HIS A 343 -4.03 -21.81 -9.67
C HIS A 343 -4.52 -20.62 -8.84
N LEU A 344 -5.63 -20.02 -9.26
CA LEU A 344 -6.22 -18.87 -8.60
C LEU A 344 -7.28 -19.31 -7.60
N ASN A 345 -6.98 -19.15 -6.31
CA ASN A 345 -7.97 -19.31 -5.25
C ASN A 345 -8.73 -17.99 -5.10
N ARG A 346 -9.92 -17.88 -5.72
CA ARG A 346 -10.80 -16.70 -5.71
C ARG A 346 -11.59 -16.54 -4.40
N GLU A 347 -10.90 -16.72 -3.27
CA GLU A 347 -11.50 -16.59 -1.95
C GLU A 347 -11.29 -15.18 -1.40
N TYR A 348 -12.39 -14.49 -1.09
CA TYR A 348 -12.34 -13.16 -0.49
C TYR A 348 -12.29 -13.25 1.04
N ARG A 349 -11.24 -12.70 1.66
CA ARG A 349 -11.01 -12.76 3.11
C ARG A 349 -10.82 -11.40 3.78
N LYS A 350 -11.43 -10.34 3.25
CA LYS A 350 -11.32 -8.97 3.81
C LYS A 350 -12.63 -8.41 4.38
N GLY A 351 -13.68 -9.20 4.40
CA GLY A 351 -15.00 -8.89 4.93
C GLY A 351 -15.92 -10.10 4.76
N TYR A 352 -17.15 -10.00 5.22
CA TYR A 352 -18.17 -11.02 5.01
C TYR A 352 -18.88 -10.79 3.68
N VAL A 353 -18.86 -11.79 2.81
CA VAL A 353 -19.57 -11.78 1.53
C VAL A 353 -21.01 -12.24 1.81
N ARG A 354 -21.99 -11.40 1.46
CA ARG A 354 -23.41 -11.73 1.55
C ARG A 354 -23.85 -12.55 0.33
N PRO A 355 -25.01 -13.25 0.40
CA PRO A 355 -25.52 -14.05 -0.72
C PRO A 355 -25.74 -13.26 -2.01
N ASP A 356 -26.01 -11.96 -1.92
CA ASP A 356 -26.19 -11.05 -3.05
C ASP A 356 -24.87 -10.56 -3.66
N GLY A 357 -23.72 -10.99 -3.12
CA GLY A 357 -22.39 -10.57 -3.53
C GLY A 357 -21.88 -9.30 -2.84
N SER A 358 -22.71 -8.57 -2.11
CA SER A 358 -22.26 -7.39 -1.35
C SER A 358 -21.33 -7.78 -0.21
N ILE A 359 -20.38 -6.91 0.13
CA ILE A 359 -19.40 -7.16 1.18
C ILE A 359 -19.63 -6.21 2.34
N VAL A 360 -19.70 -6.77 3.55
CA VAL A 360 -19.67 -6.00 4.80
C VAL A 360 -18.31 -6.15 5.50
N PRO A 361 -17.82 -5.08 6.16
CA PRO A 361 -16.56 -5.14 6.90
C PRO A 361 -16.66 -6.13 8.07
N PHE A 362 -15.52 -6.63 8.52
CA PHE A 362 -15.46 -7.34 9.79
C PHE A 362 -15.83 -6.42 10.95
N VAL A 363 -16.53 -6.96 11.95
CA VAL A 363 -16.84 -6.28 13.21
C VAL A 363 -15.90 -6.83 14.28
N TYR A 364 -15.10 -5.98 14.89
CA TYR A 364 -14.21 -6.34 15.99
C TYR A 364 -14.80 -5.89 17.33
N ALA A 365 -14.56 -6.68 18.38
CA ALA A 365 -15.01 -6.40 19.73
C ALA A 365 -13.88 -6.73 20.72
N ASP A 366 -12.93 -5.80 20.89
CA ASP A 366 -11.90 -5.82 21.94
C ASP A 366 -11.16 -7.16 22.16
N GLU A 367 -10.58 -7.75 21.11
CA GLU A 367 -9.53 -8.74 21.35
C GLU A 367 -8.16 -8.05 21.41
N PRO A 368 -7.47 -8.07 22.57
CA PRO A 368 -6.08 -7.66 22.63
C PRO A 368 -5.29 -8.54 21.67
N VAL A 369 -4.53 -7.89 20.78
CA VAL A 369 -3.55 -8.56 19.92
C VAL A 369 -2.49 -9.14 20.84
N THR A 370 -2.63 -10.40 21.23
CA THR A 370 -1.48 -11.17 21.69
C THR A 370 -0.58 -11.39 20.47
N LEU A 371 0.64 -10.84 20.56
CA LEU A 371 1.66 -10.89 19.51
C LEU A 371 2.24 -12.29 19.35
#